data_AF-A0A927L410-F1
#
_entry.id   AF-A0A927L410-F1
#
_cell.length_a   1.000
_cell.length_b   1.000
_cell.length_c   1.000
_cell.angle_alpha   90.00
_cell.angle_beta   90.00
_cell.angle_gamma   90.00
#
_symmetry.space_group_name_H-M   'P 1'
#
loop_
_entity.id
_entity.type
_entity.pdbx_description
1 polymer ?
#
loop_
_entity_poly.entity_id
_entity_poly.type
_entity_poly.pdbx_seq_one_letter_code
_entity_poly.pdbx_strand_id
1 'polypeptide(L)' 'MADQITVRRQRLLDEIHRVGGRYTTGDAHRFYRATGYGPCRTTARKDLQWWARRGALIETGTADRRGYWIAGGAA' A
#
# COMPACT_ATOMS: atom_id res chain seq x y z
N MET A 1 -12.32 -17.77 -5.16
CA MET A 1 -11.41 -17.24 -4.12
C MET A 1 -10.39 -16.20 -4.66
N ALA A 2 -10.69 -15.47 -5.73
CA ALA A 2 -9.85 -14.33 -6.18
C ALA A 2 -10.22 -13.00 -5.51
N ASP A 3 -11.39 -12.95 -4.88
CA ASP A 3 -12.04 -11.72 -4.41
C ASP A 3 -11.35 -11.09 -3.20
N GLN A 4 -10.89 -11.90 -2.23
CA GLN A 4 -10.27 -11.37 -1.01
C GLN A 4 -8.95 -10.63 -1.24
N ILE A 5 -8.13 -11.07 -2.21
CA ILE A 5 -6.87 -10.38 -2.53
C ILE A 5 -7.15 -9.03 -3.19
N THR A 6 -8.15 -8.99 -4.07
CA THR A 6 -8.57 -7.77 -4.77
C THR A 6 -9.17 -6.76 -3.79
N VAL A 7 -10.09 -7.20 -2.91
CA VAL A 7 -10.68 -6.36 -1.86
C VAL A 7 -9.61 -5.82 -0.91
N ARG A 8 -8.66 -6.66 -0.46
CA ARG A 8 -7.57 -6.23 0.41
C ARG A 8 -6.71 -5.14 -0.25
N ARG A 9 -6.32 -5.33 -1.51
CA ARG A 9 -5.50 -4.37 -2.26
C ARG A 9 -6.24 -3.07 -2.52
N GLN A 10 -7.53 -3.13 -2.78
CA GLN A 10 -8.36 -1.94 -2.95
C GLN A 10 -8.47 -1.15 -1.65
N ARG A 11 -8.75 -1.82 -0.52
CA ARG A 11 -8.77 -1.18 0.80
C ARG A 11 -7.45 -0.52 1.18
N LEU A 12 -6.32 -1.15 0.83
CA LEU A 12 -5.00 -0.55 1.01
C LEU A 12 -4.87 0.73 0.17
N LEU A 13 -5.31 0.71 -1.08
CA LEU A 13 -5.24 1.88 -1.96
C LEU A 13 -6.12 3.02 -1.43
N ASP A 14 -7.35 2.72 -1.01
CA ASP A 14 -8.27 3.70 -0.42
C ASP A 14 -7.67 4.35 0.84
N GLU A 15 -6.99 3.57 1.69
CA GLU A 15 -6.29 4.10 2.87
C GLU A 15 -5.12 5.01 2.49
N ILE A 16 -4.34 4.65 1.47
CA ILE A 16 -3.26 5.51 0.97
C ILE A 16 -3.82 6.82 0.40
N HIS A 17 -4.95 6.77 -0.32
CA HIS A 17 -5.67 7.96 -0.78
C HIS A 17 -6.15 8.81 0.39
N ARG A 18 -6.70 8.20 1.44
CA ARG A 18 -7.17 8.89 2.65
C ARG A 18 -6.04 9.62 3.38
N VAL A 19 -4.87 8.99 3.49
CA VAL A 19 -3.69 9.60 4.13
C VAL A 19 -3.12 10.72 3.26
N GLY A 20 -3.21 10.60 1.92
CA GLY A 20 -2.87 11.67 0.98
C GLY A 20 -1.39 12.05 0.95
N GLY A 21 -0.51 11.23 1.53
CA GLY A 21 0.90 11.55 1.71
C GLY A 21 1.79 10.32 1.69
N ARG A 22 3.01 10.47 2.21
CA ARG A 22 3.99 9.39 2.27
C ARG A 22 3.43 8.21 3.06
N TYR A 23 3.26 7.08 2.39
CA TYR A 23 2.80 5.85 3.00
C TYR A 23 3.92 4.82 3.04
N THR A 24 4.24 4.27 4.20
CA THR A 24 5.34 3.30 4.33
C THR A 24 4.84 1.86 4.39
N THR A 25 5.78 0.92 4.21
CA THR A 25 5.47 -0.50 4.47
C THR A 25 5.04 -0.75 5.92
N GLY A 26 5.52 0.07 6.86
CA GLY A 26 5.11 0.00 8.27
C GLY A 26 3.65 0.40 8.46
N ASP A 27 3.21 1.46 7.78
CA ASP A 27 1.82 1.94 7.83
C ASP A 27 0.87 0.91 7.22
N ALA A 28 1.23 0.33 6.07
CA ALA A 28 0.47 -0.77 5.46
C ALA A 28 0.34 -1.98 6.40
N HIS A 29 1.43 -2.36 7.08
CA HIS A 29 1.40 -3.46 8.03
C HIS A 29 0.53 -3.13 9.26
N ARG A 30 0.60 -1.89 9.76
CA ARG A 30 -0.24 -1.42 10.86
C ARG A 30 -1.72 -1.43 10.49
N PHE A 31 -2.05 -0.95 9.29
CA PHE A 31 -3.39 -0.97 8.74
C PHE A 31 -3.95 -2.40 8.67
N TYR A 32 -3.17 -3.34 8.13
CA TYR A 32 -3.59 -4.75 8.05
C TYR A 32 -3.77 -5.42 9.40
N ARG A 33 -2.95 -5.05 10.39
CA ARG A 33 -3.13 -5.53 11.78
C ARG A 33 -4.41 -4.98 12.39
N ALA A 34 -4.73 -3.70 12.14
CA ALA A 34 -5.92 -3.05 12.67
C ALA A 34 -7.22 -3.56 12.03
N THR A 35 -7.19 -3.90 10.75
CA THR A 35 -8.35 -4.40 9.99
C THR A 35 -8.55 -5.91 10.08
N GLY A 36 -7.64 -6.64 10.75
CA GLY A 36 -7.76 -8.08 10.95
C GLY A 36 -7.44 -8.94 9.71
N TYR A 37 -6.92 -8.35 8.62
CA TYR A 37 -6.57 -9.12 7.43
C TYR A 37 -5.45 -10.15 7.66
N GLY A 38 -4.63 -9.98 8.71
CA GLY A 38 -3.58 -10.92 9.12
C GLY A 38 -2.31 -11.07 8.25
N PRO A 39 -2.04 -10.33 7.15
CA PRO A 39 -0.81 -10.53 6.38
C PRO A 39 0.44 -9.99 7.09
N CYS A 40 1.55 -10.72 6.95
CA CYS A 40 2.87 -10.29 7.40
C CYS A 40 3.37 -9.05 6.64
N ARG A 41 4.30 -8.29 7.23
CA ARG A 41 4.98 -7.13 6.64
C ARG A 41 5.46 -7.34 5.19
N THR A 42 5.90 -8.56 4.85
CA THR A 42 6.33 -8.93 3.49
C THR A 42 5.19 -8.88 2.47
N THR A 43 4.00 -9.34 2.85
CA THR A 43 2.81 -9.28 1.99
C THR A 43 2.37 -7.85 1.79
N ALA A 44 2.43 -7.02 2.84
CA ALA A 44 2.16 -5.59 2.73
C ALA A 44 3.12 -4.89 1.75
N ARG A 45 4.42 -5.22 1.83
CA ARG A 45 5.41 -4.74 0.86
C ARG A 45 5.07 -5.17 -0.57
N LYS A 46 4.71 -6.43 -0.78
CA LYS A 46 4.37 -6.96 -2.11
C LYS A 46 3.13 -6.30 -2.70
N ASP A 47 2.12 -5.99 -1.89
CA ASP A 47 0.91 -5.30 -2.36
C ASP A 47 1.21 -3.84 -2.75
N LEU A 48 2.04 -3.13 -1.99
CA LEU A 48 2.51 -1.79 -2.35
C LEU A 48 3.32 -1.80 -3.66
N GLN A 49 4.24 -2.76 -3.81
CA GLN A 49 5.00 -2.93 -5.05
C GLN A 49 4.11 -3.31 -6.24
N TRP A 50 3.04 -4.07 -6.00
CA TRP A 50 2.08 -4.43 -7.04
C TRP A 50 1.38 -3.19 -7.61
N TRP A 51 0.95 -2.27 -6.73
CA TRP A 51 0.37 -0.99 -7.16
C TRP A 51 1.40 -0.06 -7.80
N ALA A 52 2.64 -0.04 -7.29
CA ALA A 52 3.71 0.75 -7.88
C ALA A 52 4.05 0.29 -9.30
N ARG A 53 4.10 -1.02 -9.55
CA ARG A 53 4.30 -1.60 -10.89
C ARG A 53 3.18 -1.27 -11.87
N ARG A 54 1.95 -1.03 -11.38
CA ARG A 54 0.81 -0.60 -12.20
C ARG A 54 0.77 0.91 -12.41
N GLY A 55 1.70 1.66 -11.83
CA GLY A 55 1.74 3.11 -11.92
C GLY A 55 0.68 3.82 -11.08
N ALA A 56 0.03 3.14 -10.12
CA ALA A 56 -0.89 3.79 -9.17
C ALA A 56 -0.14 4.38 -7.97
N LEU A 57 1.05 3.85 -7.65
CA LEU A 57 1.92 4.36 -6.61
C LEU A 57 3.30 4.74 -7.17
N ILE A 58 3.88 5.81 -6.64
CA ILE A 58 5.27 6.18 -6.87
C ILE A 58 6.09 5.69 -5.68
N GLU A 59 7.02 4.77 -5.94
CA GLU A 59 8.00 4.33 -4.95
C GLU A 59 9.12 5.37 -4.82
N THR A 60 9.40 5.82 -3.61
CA THR A 60 10.43 6.83 -3.30
C THR A 60 11.34 6.35 -2.18
N GLY A 61 12.65 6.60 -2.33
CA GLY A 61 13.66 6.31 -1.31
C GLY A 61 14.30 4.91 -1.37
N THR A 62 15.27 4.70 -0.47
CA THR A 62 16.08 3.47 -0.38
C THR A 62 15.30 2.33 0.29
N ALA A 63 15.80 1.09 0.18
CA ALA A 63 15.09 -0.12 0.60
C ALA A 63 14.54 -0.09 2.05
N ASP A 64 15.22 0.61 2.97
CA ASP A 64 14.85 0.74 4.39
C ASP A 64 13.97 1.96 4.71
N ARG A 65 14.01 3.01 3.88
CA ARG A 65 13.19 4.22 4.03
C ARG A 65 12.16 4.39 2.91
N ARG A 66 11.81 3.29 2.26
CA ARG A 66 10.93 3.24 1.10
C ARG A 66 9.53 3.75 1.45
N GLY A 67 9.15 4.87 0.85
CA GLY A 67 7.81 5.46 0.93
C GLY A 67 7.10 5.31 -0.41
N TYR A 68 5.78 5.19 -0.35
CA TYR A 68 4.90 5.12 -1.51
C TYR A 68 3.97 6.33 -1.48
N TRP A 69 3.73 6.90 -2.65
CA TRP A 69 2.83 8.04 -2.85
C TRP A 69 1.82 7.69 -3.92
N ILE A 70 0.63 8.29 -3.90
CA ILE A 70 -0.31 8.16 -5.03
C ILE A 70 0.34 8.78 -6.26
N ALA A 71 0.44 7.99 -7.33
CA ALA A 71 0.83 8.49 -8.63
C ALA A 71 -0.35 9.26 -9.22
N GLY A 72 -0.20 10.57 -9.41
CA GLY A 72 -1.25 11.40 -9.98
C GLY A 72 -2.22 12.01 -8.96
N GLY A 73 -1.71 12.51 -7.84
CA GLY A 73 -2.33 13.67 -7.18
C GLY A 73 -1.99 14.96 -7.94
N ALA A 74 -2.28 15.01 -9.25
CA ALA A 74 -2.41 16.27 -9.95
C ALA A 74 -3.91 16.59 -9.96
N ALA A 75 -4.23 17.78 -9.47
CA ALA A 75 -5.57 18.37 -9.39
C ALA A 75 -6.37 18.23 -10.70
#